data_AF-F0G503-F1
#
_entry.id   AF-F0G503-F1
#
_cell.length_a   1.000
_cell.length_b   1.000
_cell.length_c   1.000
_cell.angle_alpha   90.00
_cell.angle_beta   90.00
_cell.angle_gamma   90.00
#
_symmetry.space_group_name_H-M   'P 1'
#
loop_
_entity.id
_entity.type
_entity.pdbx_description
1 polymer ?
#
loop_
_entity_poly.entity_id
_entity_poly.type
_entity_poly.pdbx_seq_one_letter_code
_entity_poly.pdbx_strand_id
1 'polypeptide(L)'
;MAPGTGNPAWIRALLSQPWVLPVARLALVSAYLIGGIGKALDFDGAVAEQARFGLHPAALWAVLAIAVEIVGSLCVVLRRFTWLGAGGLGMLTLVAMLVANDFWNQAGAARFMALNSFFEHLGLIAALVLATVLDDAKRANDEAHA
;
A
#
# COMPACT_ATOMS: atom_id res chain seq x y z
N MET A 1 -41.01 -1.52 1.48
CA MET A 1 -39.94 -2.39 2.02
C MET A 1 -38.73 -1.49 2.23
N ALA A 2 -38.47 -1.07 3.47
CA ALA A 2 -37.34 -0.20 3.75
C ALA A 2 -36.05 -0.98 3.47
N PRO A 3 -35.12 -0.49 2.62
CA PRO A 3 -33.84 -1.14 2.44
C PRO A 3 -33.11 -1.10 3.78
N GLY A 4 -33.00 -2.25 4.45
CA GLY A 4 -32.18 -2.42 5.64
C GLY A 4 -30.74 -2.09 5.27
N THR A 5 -30.30 -0.87 5.58
CA THR A 5 -28.94 -0.41 5.30
C THR A 5 -27.98 -1.28 6.10
N GLY A 6 -27.08 -1.98 5.43
CA GLY A 6 -26.27 -3.09 5.95
C GLY A 6 -25.24 -2.79 7.05
N ASN A 7 -25.34 -1.66 7.77
CA ASN A 7 -24.50 -1.34 8.92
C ASN A 7 -25.32 -0.77 10.10
N PRO A 8 -25.05 -1.19 11.36
CA PRO A 8 -25.62 -0.59 12.56
C PRO A 8 -25.46 0.94 12.61
N ALA A 9 -26.43 1.63 13.22
CA ALA A 9 -26.46 3.10 13.28
C ALA A 9 -25.20 3.74 13.88
N TRP A 10 -24.62 3.11 14.92
CA TRP A 10 -23.40 3.57 15.58
C TRP A 10 -22.16 3.44 14.68
N ILE A 11 -22.05 2.39 13.87
CA ILE A 11 -20.96 2.22 12.90
C ILE A 11 -21.03 3.32 11.85
N ARG A 12 -22.24 3.62 11.35
CA ARG A 12 -22.40 4.71 10.37
C ARG A 12 -22.02 6.06 10.96
N ALA A 13 -22.41 6.35 12.19
CA ALA A 13 -22.08 7.61 12.87
C ALA A 13 -20.56 7.78 13.07
N LEU A 14 -19.86 6.68 13.30
CA LEU A 14 -18.40 6.66 13.38
C LEU A 14 -17.76 6.83 11.99
N LEU A 15 -18.20 6.05 11.00
CA LEU A 15 -17.65 6.10 9.64
C LEU A 15 -17.98 7.39 8.88
N SER A 16 -19.04 8.10 9.26
CA SER A 16 -19.43 9.37 8.64
C SER A 16 -18.57 10.56 9.06
N GLN A 17 -17.66 10.38 10.02
CA GLN A 17 -16.81 11.46 10.49
C GLN A 17 -15.80 11.89 9.41
N PRO A 18 -15.59 13.21 9.21
CA PRO A 18 -14.75 13.72 8.12
C PRO A 18 -13.27 13.33 8.25
N TRP A 19 -12.80 12.99 9.47
CA TRP A 19 -11.42 12.61 9.74
C TRP A 19 -11.14 11.10 9.53
N VAL A 20 -12.16 10.24 9.50
CA VAL A 20 -11.96 8.78 9.40
C VAL A 20 -11.31 8.39 8.09
N LEU A 21 -11.78 8.95 6.97
CA LEU A 21 -11.22 8.64 5.65
C LEU A 21 -9.76 9.10 5.49
N PRO A 22 -9.38 10.34 5.86
CA PRO A 22 -7.97 10.75 5.88
C PRO A 22 -7.09 9.85 6.77
N VAL A 23 -7.54 9.52 7.98
CA VAL A 23 -6.79 8.68 8.91
C VAL A 23 -6.64 7.25 8.36
N ALA A 24 -7.70 6.67 7.80
CA ALA A 24 -7.64 5.34 7.19
C ALA A 24 -6.67 5.29 6.00
N ARG A 25 -6.62 6.34 5.18
CA ARG A 25 -5.64 6.45 4.08
C ARG A 25 -4.22 6.58 4.60
N LEU A 26 -3.99 7.42 5.62
CA LEU A 26 -2.68 7.55 6.25
C LEU A 26 -2.22 6.22 6.86
N ALA A 27 -3.12 5.52 7.55
CA ALA A 27 -2.84 4.19 8.11
C ALA A 27 -2.52 3.18 7.00
N LEU A 28 -3.27 3.18 5.90
CA LEU A 28 -3.02 2.33 4.74
C LEU A 28 -1.63 2.55 4.14
N VAL A 29 -1.18 3.81 4.04
CA VAL A 29 0.14 4.11 3.46
C VAL A 29 1.29 4.12 4.48
N SER A 30 0.98 3.97 5.77
CA SER A 30 1.97 4.17 6.85
C SER A 30 3.17 3.24 6.73
N ALA A 31 2.93 1.97 6.38
CA ALA A 31 3.99 0.99 6.17
C ALA A 31 4.98 1.43 5.08
N TYR A 32 4.49 2.02 3.99
CA TYR A 32 5.31 2.53 2.90
C TYR A 32 6.05 3.81 3.29
N LEU A 33 5.40 4.73 4.03
CA LEU A 33 6.08 5.95 4.51
C LEU A 33 7.21 5.62 5.47
N ILE A 34 6.96 4.75 6.44
CA ILE A 34 7.96 4.32 7.42
C ILE A 34 9.10 3.58 6.70
N GLY A 35 8.77 2.66 5.79
CA GLY A 35 9.74 1.93 4.98
C GLY A 35 10.60 2.86 4.12
N GLY A 36 9.98 3.82 3.42
CA GLY A 36 10.68 4.73 2.51
C GLY A 36 11.56 5.73 3.24
N ILE A 37 11.08 6.30 4.35
CA ILE A 37 11.88 7.17 5.21
C ILE A 37 13.04 6.40 5.83
N GLY A 38 12.79 5.18 6.32
CA GLY A 38 13.83 4.30 6.85
C GLY A 38 14.94 4.03 5.82
N LYS A 39 14.56 3.64 4.60
CA LYS A 39 15.50 3.44 3.48
C LYS A 39 16.21 4.73 3.05
N ALA A 40 15.58 5.90 3.19
CA ALA A 40 16.21 7.17 2.88
C ALA A 40 17.25 7.58 3.95
N LEU A 41 17.00 7.27 5.21
CA LEU A 41 17.92 7.52 6.32
C LEU A 41 19.09 6.52 6.35
N ASP A 42 18.84 5.27 5.92
CA ASP A 42 19.85 4.22 5.77
C ASP A 42 19.94 3.76 4.30
N PHE A 43 20.44 4.66 3.45
CA PHE A 43 20.54 4.39 2.02
C PHE A 43 21.51 3.26 1.70
N ASP A 44 22.62 3.16 2.43
CA ASP A 44 23.59 2.08 2.23
C ASP A 44 22.99 0.71 2.58
N GLY A 45 22.19 0.63 3.65
CA GLY A 45 21.40 -0.55 3.98
C GLY A 45 20.39 -0.91 2.89
N ALA A 46 19.69 0.08 2.34
CA ALA A 46 18.75 -0.14 1.24
C ALA A 46 19.46 -0.68 -0.02
N VAL A 47 20.63 -0.13 -0.38
CA VAL A 47 21.44 -0.61 -1.52
C VAL A 47 21.90 -2.05 -1.27
N ALA A 48 22.38 -2.37 -0.06
CA ALA A 48 22.80 -3.71 0.30
C ALA A 48 21.65 -4.72 0.21
N GLU A 49 20.45 -4.34 0.62
CA GLU A 49 19.24 -5.17 0.48
C GLU A 49 18.93 -5.47 -0.98
N GLN A 50 18.94 -4.46 -1.86
CA GLN A 50 18.71 -4.68 -3.30
C GLN A 50 19.79 -5.56 -3.93
N ALA A 51 21.05 -5.42 -3.50
CA ALA A 51 22.15 -6.26 -3.96
C ALA A 51 21.97 -7.72 -3.51
N ARG A 52 21.46 -7.97 -2.30
CA ARG A 52 21.14 -9.33 -1.82
C ARG A 52 20.04 -10.00 -2.64
N PHE A 53 19.13 -9.22 -3.21
CA PHE A 53 18.11 -9.69 -4.15
C PHE A 53 18.64 -9.85 -5.59
N GLY A 54 19.93 -9.58 -5.84
CA GLY A 54 20.53 -9.71 -7.17
C GLY A 54 20.13 -8.60 -8.14
N LEU A 55 19.56 -7.49 -7.65
CA LEU A 55 19.15 -6.37 -8.48
C LEU A 55 20.35 -5.49 -8.82
N HIS A 56 20.71 -5.43 -10.10
CA HIS A 56 21.80 -4.59 -10.61
C HIS A 56 21.26 -3.54 -11.59
N PRO A 57 21.65 -2.25 -11.47
CA PRO A 57 22.45 -1.65 -10.39
C PRO A 57 21.64 -1.46 -9.09
N ALA A 58 22.13 -1.97 -7.96
CA ALA A 58 21.40 -1.98 -6.69
C ALA A 58 20.99 -0.57 -6.19
N ALA A 59 21.86 0.42 -6.38
CA ALA A 59 21.57 1.80 -6.00
C ALA A 59 20.41 2.41 -6.79
N LEU A 60 20.25 2.06 -8.07
CA LEU A 60 19.14 2.54 -8.88
C LEU A 60 17.81 1.99 -8.36
N TRP A 61 17.78 0.68 -8.05
CA TRP A 61 16.60 0.03 -7.47
C TRP A 61 16.25 0.56 -6.09
N ALA A 62 17.26 0.86 -5.25
CA ALA A 62 17.04 1.46 -3.93
C ALA A 62 16.40 2.86 -4.05
N VAL A 63 16.93 3.71 -4.95
CA VAL A 63 16.35 5.04 -5.22
C VAL A 63 14.93 4.93 -5.75
N LEU A 64 14.66 4.01 -6.68
CA LEU A 64 13.33 3.79 -7.22
C LEU A 64 12.34 3.32 -6.13
N ALA A 65 12.75 2.38 -5.28
CA ALA A 65 11.92 1.91 -4.18
C ALA A 65 11.57 3.05 -3.21
N ILE A 66 12.57 3.83 -2.77
CA ILE A 66 12.36 4.99 -1.89
C ILE A 66 11.43 6.01 -2.54
N ALA A 67 11.67 6.34 -3.81
CA ALA A 67 10.86 7.32 -4.54
C ALA A 67 9.40 6.86 -4.64
N VAL A 68 9.16 5.59 -5.00
CA VAL A 68 7.80 5.03 -5.11
C VAL A 68 7.12 4.96 -3.74
N GLU A 69 7.83 4.54 -2.70
CA GLU A 69 7.30 4.45 -1.33
C GLU A 69 6.86 5.83 -0.81
N ILE A 70 7.68 6.87 -0.99
CA ILE A 70 7.38 8.22 -0.48
C ILE A 70 6.37 8.94 -1.38
N VAL A 71 6.66 9.03 -2.69
CA VAL A 71 5.81 9.78 -3.63
C VAL A 71 4.46 9.08 -3.79
N GLY A 72 4.44 7.76 -3.89
CA GLY A 72 3.19 6.99 -3.98
C GLY A 72 2.30 7.18 -2.76
N SER A 73 2.89 7.18 -1.57
CA SER A 73 2.16 7.42 -0.31
C SER A 73 1.57 8.83 -0.26
N LEU A 74 2.35 9.84 -0.66
CA LEU A 74 1.88 11.22 -0.74
C LEU A 74 0.73 11.38 -1.75
N CYS A 75 0.81 10.74 -2.92
CA CYS A 75 -0.26 10.74 -3.92
C CYS A 75 -1.58 10.18 -3.36
N VAL A 76 -1.51 9.08 -2.59
CA VAL A 76 -2.69 8.44 -1.98
C VAL A 76 -3.27 9.30 -0.85
N VAL A 77 -2.43 9.87 0.02
CA VAL A 77 -2.87 10.73 1.14
C VAL A 77 -3.48 12.03 0.64
N LEU A 78 -2.85 12.69 -0.34
CA LEU A 78 -3.32 13.95 -0.91
C LEU A 78 -4.47 13.77 -1.92
N ARG A 79 -4.85 12.51 -2.22
CA ARG A 79 -5.84 12.17 -3.27
C ARG A 79 -5.48 12.80 -4.62
N ARG A 80 -4.18 12.95 -4.91
CA ARG A 80 -3.72 13.53 -6.17
C ARG A 80 -2.97 12.47 -6.93
N PHE A 81 -3.50 12.08 -8.10
CA PHE A 81 -3.01 10.94 -8.86
C PHE A 81 -3.03 9.63 -8.05
N THR A 82 -4.11 9.41 -7.28
CA THR A 82 -4.31 8.22 -6.43
C THR A 82 -4.08 6.92 -7.20
N TRP A 83 -4.50 6.85 -8.46
CA TRP A 83 -4.28 5.70 -9.35
C TRP A 83 -2.79 5.42 -9.62
N LEU A 84 -1.98 6.46 -9.87
CA LEU A 84 -0.53 6.29 -10.04
C LEU A 84 0.16 5.91 -8.73
N GLY A 85 -0.25 6.52 -7.61
CA GLY A 85 0.30 6.20 -6.29
C GLY A 85 -0.01 4.77 -5.86
N ALA A 86 -1.29 4.38 -5.91
CA ALA A 86 -1.74 3.04 -5.56
C ALA A 86 -1.21 1.97 -6.53
N GLY A 87 -1.16 2.28 -7.83
CA GLY A 87 -0.59 1.40 -8.84
C GLY A 87 0.92 1.19 -8.65
N GLY A 88 1.67 2.27 -8.42
CA GLY A 88 3.11 2.22 -8.17
C GLY A 88 3.45 1.46 -6.88
N LEU A 89 2.79 1.82 -5.77
CA LEU A 89 2.94 1.13 -4.49
C LEU A 89 2.54 -0.35 -4.60
N GLY A 90 1.41 -0.63 -5.26
CA GLY A 90 0.93 -1.99 -5.47
C GLY A 90 1.91 -2.84 -6.28
N MET A 91 2.44 -2.30 -7.38
CA MET A 91 3.41 -3.01 -8.22
C MET A 91 4.75 -3.21 -7.49
N LEU A 92 5.25 -2.20 -6.77
CA LEU A 92 6.44 -2.34 -5.94
C LEU A 92 6.26 -3.45 -4.90
N THR A 93 5.11 -3.45 -4.20
CA THR A 93 4.77 -4.47 -3.20
C THR A 93 4.70 -5.86 -3.81
N LEU A 94 4.09 -5.98 -5.00
CA LEU A 94 3.96 -7.24 -5.73
C LEU A 94 5.33 -7.82 -6.10
N VAL A 95 6.22 -6.99 -6.63
CA VAL A 95 7.59 -7.40 -6.98
C VAL A 95 8.36 -7.77 -5.72
N ALA A 96 8.33 -6.93 -4.69
CA ALA A 96 9.02 -7.16 -3.43
C ALA A 96 8.57 -8.48 -2.77
N MET A 97 7.27 -8.74 -2.70
CA MET A 97 6.77 -9.97 -2.07
C MET A 97 7.12 -11.22 -2.86
N LEU A 98 7.15 -11.17 -4.19
CA LEU A 98 7.53 -12.32 -5.03
C LEU A 98 9.03 -12.64 -4.92
N VAL A 99 9.87 -11.60 -4.76
CA VAL A 99 11.32 -11.76 -4.63
C VAL A 99 11.72 -12.12 -3.20
N ALA A 100 11.12 -11.48 -2.20
CA ALA A 100 11.52 -11.63 -0.80
C ALA A 100 10.85 -12.81 -0.08
N ASN A 101 9.59 -13.15 -0.41
CA ASN A 101 8.85 -14.21 0.25
C ASN A 101 8.85 -15.50 -0.57
N ASP A 102 10.04 -16.06 -0.82
CA ASP A 102 10.24 -17.34 -1.52
C ASP A 102 9.76 -18.54 -0.66
N PHE A 103 8.46 -18.60 -0.36
CA PHE A 103 7.89 -19.64 0.48
C PHE A 103 7.84 -21.01 -0.24
N TRP A 104 7.88 -21.01 -1.58
CA TRP A 104 7.84 -22.22 -2.40
C TRP A 104 9.14 -23.02 -2.34
N ASN A 105 10.27 -22.38 -2.01
CA ASN A 105 11.55 -23.08 -1.78
C ASN A 105 11.89 -23.29 -0.29
N GLN A 106 11.01 -22.89 0.64
CA GLN A 106 11.23 -23.00 2.09
C GLN A 106 10.51 -24.21 2.71
N ALA A 107 10.99 -24.70 3.86
CA ALA A 107 10.36 -25.78 4.62
C ALA A 107 10.18 -25.41 6.12
N GLY A 108 9.26 -26.11 6.79
CA GLY A 108 9.02 -25.93 8.23
C GLY A 108 8.54 -24.52 8.61
N ALA A 109 9.04 -23.99 9.72
CA ALA A 109 8.62 -22.69 10.27
C ALA A 109 8.92 -21.51 9.33
N ALA A 110 10.00 -21.57 8.56
CA ALA A 110 10.39 -20.51 7.63
C ALA A 110 9.36 -20.35 6.49
N ARG A 111 8.81 -21.46 5.99
CA ARG A 111 7.73 -21.44 5.00
C ARG A 111 6.47 -20.77 5.53
N PHE A 112 6.10 -21.04 6.79
CA PHE A 112 4.90 -20.43 7.38
C PHE A 112 5.05 -18.91 7.53
N MET A 113 6.20 -18.43 8.00
CA MET A 113 6.48 -17.00 8.11
C MET A 113 6.47 -16.29 6.75
N ALA A 114 7.13 -16.88 5.73
CA ALA A 114 7.14 -16.32 4.38
C ALA A 114 5.74 -16.29 3.75
N LEU A 115 4.94 -17.35 3.95
CA LEU A 115 3.55 -17.41 3.47
C LEU A 115 2.67 -16.34 4.15
N ASN A 116 2.78 -16.17 5.46
CA ASN A 116 2.02 -15.16 6.18
C ASN A 116 2.37 -13.74 5.70
N SER A 117 3.67 -13.44 5.60
CA SER A 117 4.16 -12.17 5.05
C SER A 117 3.62 -11.94 3.62
N PHE A 118 3.66 -12.96 2.76
CA PHE A 118 3.12 -12.85 1.39
C PHE A 118 1.65 -12.42 1.37
N PHE A 119 0.79 -13.03 2.18
CA PHE A 119 -0.63 -12.70 2.22
C PHE A 119 -0.93 -11.35 2.89
N GLU A 120 -0.12 -10.92 3.86
CA GLU A 120 -0.19 -9.56 4.42
C GLU A 120 0.06 -8.50 3.34
N HIS A 121 1.11 -8.69 2.53
CA HIS A 121 1.44 -7.80 1.41
C HIS A 121 0.36 -7.82 0.33
N LEU A 122 -0.17 -9.00 -0.02
CA LEU A 122 -1.28 -9.13 -0.96
C LEU A 122 -2.54 -8.40 -0.46
N GLY A 123 -2.82 -8.47 0.84
CA GLY A 123 -3.90 -7.73 1.48
C GLY A 123 -3.74 -6.21 1.36
N LEU A 124 -2.52 -5.69 1.53
CA LEU A 124 -2.21 -4.26 1.34
C LEU A 124 -2.43 -3.82 -0.12
N ILE A 125 -2.02 -4.63 -1.09
CA ILE A 125 -2.29 -4.37 -2.51
C ILE A 125 -3.79 -4.29 -2.77
N ALA A 126 -4.57 -5.26 -2.26
CA ALA A 126 -6.02 -5.26 -2.42
C ALA A 126 -6.67 -4.02 -1.78
N ALA A 127 -6.17 -3.59 -0.60
CA ALA A 127 -6.65 -2.39 0.06
C ALA A 127 -6.34 -1.10 -0.73
N LEU A 128 -5.16 -0.99 -1.35
CA LEU A 128 -4.81 0.12 -2.24
C LEU A 128 -5.70 0.18 -3.49
N VAL A 129 -6.02 -0.98 -4.08
CA VAL A 129 -6.95 -1.08 -5.22
C VAL A 129 -8.34 -0.62 -4.80
N LEU A 130 -8.87 -1.13 -3.68
CA LEU A 130 -10.17 -0.72 -3.14
C LEU A 130 -10.22 0.77 -2.82
N ALA A 131 -9.16 1.32 -2.23
CA ALA A 131 -9.06 2.76 -1.94
C ALA A 131 -9.11 3.62 -3.21
N THR A 132 -8.54 3.13 -4.32
CA THR A 132 -8.58 3.81 -5.63
C THR A 132 -9.98 3.76 -6.23
N VAL A 133 -10.61 2.58 -6.26
CA VAL A 133 -11.98 2.40 -6.76
C VAL A 133 -12.96 3.29 -6.00
N LEU A 134 -12.83 3.38 -4.67
CA LEU A 134 -13.67 4.23 -3.83
C LEU A 134 -13.44 5.73 -4.08
N ASP A 135 -12.20 6.16 -4.35
CA ASP A 135 -11.91 7.56 -4.68
C ASP A 135 -12.53 7.95 -6.02
N ASP A 136 -12.44 7.08 -7.03
CA ASP A 136 -13.01 7.30 -8.36
C ASP A 136 -14.54 7.33 -8.32
N ALA A 137 -15.16 6.39 -7.61
CA ALA A 137 -16.62 6.39 -7.43
C ALA A 137 -17.13 7.66 -6.74
N LYS A 138 -16.39 8.19 -5.75
CA LYS A 138 -16.75 9.43 -5.07
C LYS A 138 -16.64 10.64 -6.00
N ARG A 139 -15.57 10.73 -6.80
CA ARG A 139 -15.40 11.81 -7.80
C ARG A 139 -16.53 11.82 -8.83
N ALA A 140 -16.87 10.66 -9.39
CA ALA A 140 -17.96 10.54 -10.35
C ALA A 140 -19.32 10.98 -9.76
N ASN A 141 -19.57 10.66 -8.49
CA ASN A 141 -20.79 11.10 -7.81
C ASN A 141 -20.80 12.62 -7.58
N ASP A 142 -19.68 13.20 -7.16
CA ASP A 142 -19.55 14.65 -6.93
C ASP A 142 -19.75 15.43 -8.26
N GLU A 143 -19.27 14.90 -9.39
CA GLU A 143 -19.47 15.47 -10.74
C GLU A 143 -20.92 15.36 -11.22
N ALA A 144 -21.64 14.28 -10.90
CA ALA A 144 -23.04 14.10 -11.30
C ALA A 144 -24.01 15.04 -10.55
N HIS A 145 -23.58 15.64 -9.44
CA HIS A 145 -24.40 16.52 -8.60
C HIS A 145 -23.98 18.00 -8.68
N ALA A 146 -23.00 18.33 -9.53
CA ALA A 146 -22.54 19.69 -9.82
C ALA A 146 -23.25 20.27 -11.05
#